data_AF-A0A429IMY7-F1
#
_entry.id   AF-A0A429IMY7-F1
#
_cell.length_a   1.000
_cell.length_b   1.000
_cell.length_c   1.000
_cell.angle_alpha   90.00
_cell.angle_beta   90.00
_cell.angle_gamma   90.00
#
_symmetry.space_group_name_H-M   'P 1'
#
loop_
_entity.id
_entity.type
_entity.pdbx_description
1 polymer ?
#
loop_
_entity_poly.entity_id
_entity_poly.type
_entity_poly.pdbx_seq_one_letter_code
_entity_poly.pdbx_strand_id
1 'polypeptide(L)'
;MSRWRELPASLDQRAVQLVVHMRRLKDHSGLSLAALAAKTAYSKSSWERYLNGKKLPPKGAVEALAHACGTDPTRLLALREVAAEASTAVGGEEAGGEGVRTEGAGS
;
A
#
# COMPACT_ATOMS: atom_id res chain seq x y z
N MET A 1 7.39 -6.94 -13.68
CA MET A 1 8.63 -6.54 -12.99
C MET A 1 8.57 -5.08 -12.61
N SER A 2 7.78 -4.73 -11.58
CA SER A 2 7.77 -3.34 -11.10
C SER A 2 9.09 -3.07 -10.36
N ARG A 3 9.92 -2.18 -10.89
CA ARG A 3 11.17 -1.76 -10.21
C ARG A 3 10.79 -0.93 -8.98
N TRP A 4 10.61 -1.61 -7.86
CA TRP A 4 10.26 -0.96 -6.60
C TRP A 4 11.39 -0.08 -6.09
N ARG A 5 11.05 1.08 -5.53
CA ARG A 5 12.05 1.93 -4.88
C ARG A 5 12.49 1.32 -3.55
N GLU A 6 13.69 1.65 -3.12
CA GLU A 6 14.19 1.29 -1.79
C GLU A 6 13.27 1.86 -0.72
N LEU A 7 13.05 1.07 0.34
CA LEU A 7 12.22 1.48 1.46
C LEU A 7 13.03 2.42 2.36
N PRO A 8 12.39 3.48 2.91
CA PRO A 8 13.09 4.40 3.80
C PRO A 8 13.61 3.65 5.03
N ALA A 9 14.87 3.88 5.41
CA ALA A 9 15.51 3.23 6.55
C ALA A 9 14.84 3.59 7.89
N SER A 10 14.12 4.71 7.95
CA SER A 10 13.32 5.14 9.11
C SER A 10 12.02 4.34 9.29
N LEU A 11 11.65 3.49 8.33
CA LEU A 11 10.46 2.66 8.43
C LEU A 11 10.74 1.45 9.33
N ASP A 12 9.83 1.21 10.28
CA ASP A 12 9.93 0.05 11.17
C ASP A 12 10.03 -1.27 10.38
N GLN A 13 10.80 -2.23 10.91
CA GLN A 13 11.02 -3.52 10.27
C GLN A 13 9.71 -4.28 9.97
N ARG A 14 8.69 -4.15 10.84
CA ARG A 14 7.38 -4.78 10.64
C ARG A 14 6.64 -4.15 9.46
N ALA A 15 6.69 -2.83 9.33
CA ALA A 15 6.14 -2.12 8.17
C ALA A 15 6.90 -2.44 6.89
N VAL A 16 8.23 -2.60 6.96
CA VAL A 16 9.05 -3.09 5.83
C VAL A 16 8.59 -4.47 5.38
N GLN A 17 8.40 -5.42 6.30
CA GLN A 17 7.93 -6.78 5.98
C GLN A 17 6.55 -6.77 5.31
N LEU A 18 5.60 -5.97 5.83
CA LEU A 18 4.29 -5.78 5.22
C LEU A 18 4.41 -5.29 3.77
N VAL A 19 5.18 -4.23 3.53
CA VAL A 19 5.33 -3.64 2.20
C VAL A 19 6.01 -4.63 1.24
N VAL A 20 7.01 -5.38 1.70
CA VAL A 20 7.65 -6.43 0.89
C VAL A 20 6.66 -7.53 0.51
N HIS A 21 5.79 -7.97 1.44
CA HIS A 21 4.74 -8.94 1.13
C HIS A 21 3.73 -8.41 0.12
N MET A 22 3.28 -7.16 0.27
CA MET A 22 2.37 -6.52 -0.68
C MET A 22 2.98 -6.40 -2.08
N ARG A 23 4.27 -6.03 -2.17
CA ARG A 23 5.02 -5.97 -3.44
C ARG A 23 5.06 -7.34 -4.13
N ARG A 24 5.43 -8.39 -3.37
CA ARG A 24 5.48 -9.77 -3.89
C ARG A 24 4.13 -10.24 -4.39
N LEU A 25 3.06 -9.98 -3.65
CA LEU A 25 1.70 -10.36 -4.05
C LEU A 25 1.31 -9.67 -5.37
N LYS A 26 1.61 -8.38 -5.49
CA LYS A 26 1.35 -7.63 -6.73
C LYS A 26 2.22 -8.11 -7.91
N ASP A 27 3.49 -8.43 -7.68
CA ASP A 27 4.34 -8.96 -8.75
C ASP A 27 3.87 -10.35 -9.20
N HIS A 28 3.39 -11.18 -8.28
CA HIS A 28 2.86 -12.51 -8.60
C HIS A 28 1.52 -12.45 -9.32
N SER A 29 0.66 -11.46 -9.01
CA SER A 29 -0.63 -11.30 -9.70
C SER A 29 -0.50 -10.79 -11.14
N GLY A 30 0.70 -10.38 -11.58
CA GLY A 30 0.91 -9.83 -12.92
C GLY A 30 0.23 -8.47 -13.15
N LEU A 31 -0.40 -7.89 -12.13
CA LEU A 31 -1.14 -6.64 -12.24
C LEU A 31 -0.18 -5.45 -12.34
N SER A 32 -0.45 -4.58 -13.31
CA SER A 32 0.14 -3.24 -13.34
C SER A 32 -0.46 -2.37 -12.22
N LEU A 33 0.24 -1.32 -11.80
CA LEU A 33 -0.32 -0.39 -10.81
C LEU A 33 -1.61 0.29 -11.31
N ALA A 34 -1.75 0.50 -12.62
CA ALA A 34 -2.96 1.03 -13.22
C ALA A 34 -4.12 0.04 -13.15
N ALA A 35 -3.87 -1.25 -13.43
CA ALA A 35 -4.87 -2.30 -13.29
C ALA A 35 -5.29 -2.51 -11.83
N LEU A 36 -4.34 -2.43 -10.90
CA LEU A 36 -4.63 -2.46 -9.47
C LEU A 36 -5.46 -1.24 -9.04
N ALA A 37 -5.13 -0.04 -9.52
CA ALA A 37 -5.90 1.16 -9.25
C ALA A 37 -7.32 1.09 -9.83
N ALA A 38 -7.49 0.53 -11.03
CA ALA A 38 -8.81 0.35 -11.64
C ALA A 38 -9.68 -0.69 -10.89
N LYS A 39 -9.05 -1.68 -10.25
CA LYS A 39 -9.73 -2.73 -9.47
C LYS A 39 -9.99 -2.34 -8.01
N THR A 40 -9.48 -1.19 -7.55
CA THR A 40 -9.53 -0.79 -6.14
C THR A 40 -10.01 0.66 -6.02
N ALA A 41 -10.36 1.09 -4.81
CA ALA A 41 -10.77 2.48 -4.57
C ALA A 41 -9.59 3.47 -4.50
N TYR A 42 -8.37 3.05 -4.85
CA TYR A 42 -7.14 3.84 -4.66
C TYR A 42 -6.44 4.12 -5.99
N SER A 43 -6.05 5.37 -6.21
CA SER A 43 -5.29 5.79 -7.38
C SER A 43 -3.89 5.19 -7.42
N LYS A 44 -3.29 5.13 -8.62
CA LYS A 44 -1.91 4.67 -8.83
C LYS A 44 -0.90 5.35 -7.88
N SER A 45 -1.00 6.68 -7.72
CA SER A 45 -0.10 7.45 -6.85
C SER A 45 -0.20 7.05 -5.37
N SER A 46 -1.41 6.71 -4.91
CA SER A 46 -1.63 6.20 -3.55
C SER A 46 -0.97 4.84 -3.36
N TRP A 47 -1.16 3.93 -4.34
CA TRP A 47 -0.46 2.64 -4.35
C TRP A 47 1.04 2.79 -4.36
N GLU A 48 1.60 3.72 -5.14
CA GLU A 48 3.03 3.99 -5.15
C GLU A 48 3.52 4.49 -3.79
N ARG A 49 2.78 5.35 -3.09
CA ARG A 49 3.17 5.79 -1.73
C ARG A 49 3.19 4.63 -0.74
N TYR A 50 2.16 3.79 -0.73
CA TYR A 50 2.07 2.65 0.18
C TYR A 50 3.13 1.60 -0.12
N LEU A 51 3.25 1.21 -1.40
CA LEU A 51 4.21 0.21 -1.83
C LEU A 51 5.64 0.73 -1.77
N ASN A 52 5.90 2.04 -1.71
CA ASN A 52 7.22 2.59 -1.43
C ASN A 52 7.50 2.82 0.06
N GLY A 53 6.60 2.43 0.96
CA GLY A 53 6.79 2.61 2.40
C GLY A 53 6.79 4.07 2.84
N LYS A 54 6.31 5.00 2.01
CA LYS A 54 6.19 6.43 2.37
C LYS A 54 5.05 6.68 3.37
N LYS A 55 4.05 5.80 3.38
CA LYS A 55 2.93 5.84 4.32
C LYS A 55 2.49 4.41 4.60
N LEU A 56 2.18 4.12 5.86
CA LEU A 56 1.61 2.82 6.22
C LEU A 56 0.25 2.66 5.50
N PRO A 57 0.02 1.57 4.75
CA PRO A 57 -1.24 1.33 4.09
C PRO A 57 -2.39 1.20 5.11
N PRO A 58 -3.53 1.86 4.86
CA PRO A 58 -4.72 1.64 5.68
C PRO A 58 -5.23 0.20 5.51
N LYS A 59 -6.02 -0.26 6.48
CA LYS A 59 -6.64 -1.60 6.46
C LYS A 59 -7.34 -1.89 5.13
N GLY A 60 -8.16 -0.95 4.66
CA GLY A 60 -8.88 -1.06 3.38
C GLY A 60 -7.97 -1.19 2.15
N ALA A 61 -6.77 -0.61 2.16
CA ALA A 61 -5.82 -0.79 1.06
C ALA A 61 -5.23 -2.21 1.07
N VAL A 62 -4.93 -2.76 2.25
CA VAL A 62 -4.44 -4.13 2.38
C VAL A 62 -5.51 -5.13 1.92
N GLU A 63 -6.77 -4.93 2.33
CA GLU A 63 -7.92 -5.73 1.90
C GLU A 63 -8.12 -5.65 0.40
N ALA A 64 -8.13 -4.44 -0.17
CA ALA A 64 -8.30 -4.23 -1.60
C ALA A 64 -7.19 -4.91 -2.43
N LEU A 65 -5.93 -4.89 -1.97
CA LEU A 65 -4.84 -5.60 -2.65
C LEU A 65 -5.06 -7.12 -2.62
N ALA A 66 -5.42 -7.65 -1.44
CA ALA A 66 -5.63 -9.09 -1.26
C ALA A 66 -6.76 -9.59 -2.16
N HIS A 67 -7.90 -8.89 -2.16
CA HIS A 67 -9.03 -9.19 -3.04
C HIS A 67 -8.67 -9.05 -4.52
N ALA A 68 -7.96 -7.99 -4.91
CA ALA A 68 -7.53 -7.81 -6.31
C ALA A 68 -6.61 -8.91 -6.80
N CYS A 69 -5.84 -9.53 -5.91
CA CYS A 69 -4.94 -10.65 -6.19
C CYS A 69 -5.55 -12.03 -5.90
N GLY A 70 -6.82 -12.10 -5.46
CA GLY A 70 -7.50 -13.35 -5.16
C GLY A 70 -6.93 -14.11 -3.96
N THR A 71 -6.34 -13.41 -2.99
CA THR A 71 -5.77 -14.02 -1.77
C THR A 71 -6.52 -13.58 -0.52
N ASP A 72 -6.37 -14.35 0.55
CA ASP A 72 -6.96 -14.04 1.85
C ASP A 72 -6.26 -12.82 2.50
N PRO A 73 -7.01 -11.79 2.93
CA PRO A 73 -6.44 -10.60 3.56
C PRO A 73 -5.97 -10.85 5.01
N THR A 74 -6.45 -11.90 5.70
CA THR A 74 -6.28 -12.08 7.15
C THR A 74 -4.82 -12.03 7.58
N ARG A 75 -3.94 -12.75 6.87
CA ARG A 75 -2.50 -12.76 7.18
C ARG A 75 -1.85 -11.39 6.98
N LEU A 76 -2.21 -10.68 5.90
CA LEU A 76 -1.69 -9.34 5.62
C LEU A 76 -2.21 -8.30 6.60
N LEU A 77 -3.46 -8.44 7.03
CA LEU A 77 -4.09 -7.60 8.04
C LEU A 77 -3.41 -7.74 9.39
N ALA A 78 -3.17 -8.98 9.86
CA ALA A 78 -2.44 -9.22 11.09
C ALA A 78 -1.03 -8.59 11.06
N LEU A 79 -0.31 -8.71 9.94
CA LEU A 79 0.99 -8.04 9.76
C LEU A 79 0.87 -6.52 9.79
N ARG A 80 -0.20 -5.97 9.22
CA ARG A 80 -0.47 -4.52 9.24
C ARG A 80 -0.78 -4.01 10.63
N GLU A 81 -1.47 -4.78 11.47
CA GLU A 81 -1.76 -4.37 12.85
C GLU A 81 -0.48 -4.26 13.67
N VAL A 82 0.39 -5.28 13.64
CA VAL A 82 1.69 -5.23 14.33
C VAL A 82 2.56 -4.06 13.81
N ALA A 83 2.53 -3.79 12.51
CA ALA A 83 3.23 -2.65 11.92
C ALA A 83 2.61 -1.30 12.32
N ALA A 84 1.29 -1.24 12.49
CA ALA A 84 0.60 -0.03 12.94
C ALA A 84 0.99 0.30 14.38
N GLU A 85 1.02 -0.67 15.29
CA GLU A 85 1.43 -0.48 16.68
C GLU A 85 2.86 0.06 16.80
N ALA A 86 3.78 -0.42 15.96
CA ALA A 86 5.14 0.11 15.91
C ALA A 86 5.21 1.56 15.37
N SER A 87 4.30 1.93 14.46
CA SER A 87 4.26 3.28 13.87
C SER A 87 3.62 4.34 14.78
N THR A 88 2.72 3.96 15.70
CA THR A 88 2.11 4.92 16.64
C THR A 88 3.06 5.31 17.77
N ALA A 89 4.09 4.51 18.05
CA ALA A 89 5.11 4.84 19.04
C ALA A 89 6.05 5.99 18.57
N VAL A 90 5.98 6.36 17.29
CA VAL A 90 6.70 7.49 16.69
C VAL A 90 5.70 8.50 16.10
N GLY A 91 4.91 9.16 16.95
CA GLY A 91 4.13 10.32 16.53
C GLY A 91 5.06 11.46 16.07
N GLY A 92 4.73 12.32 15.12
CA GLY A 92 3.55 12.45 14.28
C GLY A 92 3.78 13.67 13.39
N GLU A 93 3.41 13.61 12.12
CA GLU A 93 2.90 14.75 11.34
C GLU A 93 2.48 14.24 9.95
N GLU A 94 1.50 14.94 9.38
CA GLU A 94 0.91 14.69 8.06
C GLU A 94 -0.05 13.51 7.98
N ALA A 95 -1.09 13.60 8.81
CA ALA A 95 -2.44 13.17 8.46
C ALA A 95 -2.91 13.90 7.18
N GLY A 96 -2.35 13.53 6.03
CA GLY A 96 -2.80 14.00 4.72
C GLY A 96 -4.18 13.42 4.42
N GLY A 97 -5.21 14.16 4.82
CA GLY A 97 -6.45 14.25 4.08
C GLY A 97 -6.22 15.18 2.89
N GLU A 98 -6.32 14.64 1.67
CA GLU A 98 -6.64 15.34 0.41
C GLU A 98 -6.48 14.28 -0.71
N GLY A 99 -7.37 14.06 -1.67
CA GLY A 99 -8.68 14.63 -1.92
C GLY A 99 -9.45 13.65 -2.81
N VAL A 100 -10.72 13.44 -2.47
CA VAL A 100 -11.73 13.15 -3.48
C VAL A 100 -11.92 14.45 -4.25
N ARG A 101 -11.34 14.60 -5.46
CA ARG A 101 -11.90 15.33 -6.63
C ARG A 101 -11.23 14.84 -7.92
N THR A 102 -12.10 14.53 -8.86
CA THR A 102 -11.94 14.24 -10.29
C THR A 102 -11.11 15.27 -11.06
N GLU A 103 -10.37 14.84 -12.08
CA GLU A 103 -10.00 15.53 -13.35
C GLU A 103 -8.90 14.69 -14.02
N GLY A 104 -8.90 14.30 -15.29
CA GLY A 104 -9.74 14.51 -16.45
C GLY A 104 -9.10 13.72 -17.61
N ALA A 105 -9.91 13.30 -18.58
CA ALA A 105 -9.49 12.65 -19.81
C ALA A 105 -8.69 13.59 -20.74
N GLY A 106 -8.03 13.00 -21.75
CA GLY A 106 -7.47 13.69 -22.92
C GLY A 106 -5.96 13.47 -23.04
N SER A 107 -5.52 12.40 -23.72
CA SER A 107 -5.33 12.26 -25.18
C SER A 107 -3.86 12.44 -25.54
#